data_AF-A0A2S5MQC0-F1
#
_entry.id   AF-A0A2S5MQC0-F1
#
_cell.length_a   1.000
_cell.length_b   1.000
_cell.length_c   1.000
_cell.angle_alpha   90.00
_cell.angle_beta   90.00
_cell.angle_gamma   90.00
#
_symmetry.space_group_name_H-M   'P 1'
#
loop_
_entity.id
_entity.type
_entity.pdbx_description
1 polymer ?
#
loop_
_entity_poly.entity_id
_entity_poly.type
_entity_poly.pdbx_seq_one_letter_code
_entity_poly.pdbx_strand_id
1 'polypeptide(L)'
;MFPKPVANLRPNTFEYEEAPLIKSTGFREYDARWLFGADLNLMGVQALGMGLGALLRELGVAPEIVVGHDYRSYSSSIKLALVSG
;
A
#
# COMPACT_ATOMS: atom_id res chain seq x y z
N MET A 1 -10.08 -10.14 -9.60
CA MET A 1 -10.03 -10.08 -8.13
C MET A 1 -8.65 -9.57 -7.76
N PHE A 2 -8.53 -8.66 -6.78
CA PHE A 2 -7.20 -8.16 -6.37
C PHE A 2 -6.39 -9.28 -5.70
N PRO A 3 -5.13 -9.54 -6.09
CA PRO A 3 -4.36 -10.65 -5.54
C PRO A 3 -4.05 -10.46 -4.04
N LYS A 4 -3.83 -11.58 -3.34
CA LYS A 4 -3.43 -11.54 -1.93
C LYS A 4 -2.01 -10.97 -1.79
N PRO A 5 -1.74 -10.05 -0.85
CA PRO A 5 -0.39 -9.56 -0.59
C PRO A 5 0.61 -10.66 -0.26
N VAL A 6 1.82 -10.51 -0.78
CA VAL A 6 2.97 -11.40 -0.61
C VAL A 6 4.10 -10.63 0.08
N ALA A 7 4.79 -11.26 1.03
CA ALA A 7 5.84 -10.58 1.81
C ALA A 7 7.23 -10.61 1.15
N ASN A 8 7.41 -11.41 0.10
CA ASN A 8 8.71 -11.57 -0.57
C ASN A 8 8.52 -11.67 -2.08
N LEU A 9 8.77 -10.57 -2.78
CA LEU A 9 8.83 -10.50 -4.23
C LEU A 9 10.14 -9.80 -4.62
N ARG A 10 10.79 -10.29 -5.67
CA ARG A 10 12.07 -9.77 -6.11
C ARG A 10 11.83 -8.66 -7.14
N PRO A 11 12.38 -7.45 -6.97
CA PRO A 11 12.20 -6.38 -7.95
C PRO A 11 12.65 -6.78 -9.36
N ASN A 12 12.03 -6.19 -10.38
CA ASN A 12 12.29 -6.46 -11.81
C ASN A 12 12.01 -7.91 -12.22
N THR A 13 11.01 -8.56 -11.62
CA THR A 13 10.49 -9.85 -12.08
C THR A 13 9.02 -9.74 -12.44
N PHE A 14 8.53 -10.70 -13.20
CA PHE A 14 7.13 -10.75 -13.61
C PHE A 14 6.18 -10.78 -12.40
N GLU A 15 6.50 -11.58 -11.38
CA GLU A 15 5.70 -11.71 -10.17
C GLU A 15 5.62 -10.41 -9.37
N TYR A 16 6.68 -9.59 -9.42
CA TYR A 16 6.69 -8.29 -8.76
C TYR A 16 5.73 -7.29 -9.39
N GLU A 17 5.53 -7.37 -10.70
CA GLU A 17 4.63 -6.48 -11.45
C GLU A 17 3.17 -6.95 -11.39
N GLU A 18 2.91 -8.23 -11.10
CA GLU A 18 1.56 -8.80 -11.06
C GLU A 18 0.99 -9.00 -9.65
N ALA A 19 1.81 -8.93 -8.60
CA ALA A 19 1.37 -9.22 -7.24
C ALA A 19 1.69 -8.08 -6.25
N PRO A 20 0.83 -7.84 -5.23
CA PRO A 20 1.08 -6.85 -4.20
C PRO A 20 2.19 -7.33 -3.25
N LEU A 21 3.30 -6.58 -3.20
CA LEU A 21 4.36 -6.77 -2.20
C LEU A 21 4.05 -5.93 -0.97
N ILE A 22 3.91 -6.57 0.19
CA ILE A 22 3.84 -5.89 1.50
C ILE A 22 4.58 -6.72 2.55
N LYS A 23 5.68 -6.21 3.09
CA LYS A 23 6.31 -6.83 4.28
C LYS A 23 5.56 -6.44 5.56
N SER A 24 5.20 -7.40 6.39
CA SER A 24 4.51 -7.11 7.67
C SER A 24 5.33 -6.24 8.62
N THR A 25 6.67 -6.28 8.51
CA THR A 25 7.60 -5.50 9.34
C THR A 25 7.53 -3.99 9.14
N GLY A 26 6.82 -3.51 8.11
CA GLY A 26 6.63 -2.08 7.93
C GLY A 26 5.53 -1.48 8.78
N PHE A 27 4.64 -2.27 9.38
CA PHE A 27 3.71 -1.77 10.40
C PHE A 27 4.46 -1.54 11.71
N ARG A 28 4.46 -0.31 12.21
CA ARG A 28 5.14 0.11 13.43
C ARG A 28 4.13 0.63 14.43
N GLU A 29 4.61 0.97 15.62
CA GLU A 29 3.76 1.42 16.73
C GLU A 29 2.93 2.68 16.38
N TYR A 30 3.53 3.65 15.68
CA TYR A 30 2.89 4.95 15.42
C TYR A 30 2.56 5.20 13.94
N ASP A 31 3.20 4.47 13.04
CA ASP A 31 3.07 4.67 11.60
C ASP A 31 3.34 3.38 10.85
N ALA A 32 3.20 3.44 9.53
CA ALA A 32 3.63 2.37 8.66
C ALA A 32 4.73 2.90 7.72
N ARG A 33 5.85 2.18 7.64
CA ARG A 33 7.04 2.61 6.89
C ARG A 33 7.79 1.43 6.29
N TRP A 34 7.94 1.51 4.97
CA TRP A 34 8.64 0.55 4.12
C TRP A 34 9.69 1.24 3.27
N LEU A 35 10.67 0.48 2.77
CA LEU A 35 11.44 0.88 1.61
C LEU A 35 10.64 0.59 0.33
N PHE A 36 10.25 1.64 -0.39
CA PHE A 36 9.58 1.49 -1.69
C PHE A 36 10.51 0.76 -2.67
N GLY A 37 9.96 -0.19 -3.42
CA GLY A 37 10.73 -1.10 -4.26
C GLY A 37 10.96 -2.44 -3.59
N ALA A 38 11.67 -2.46 -2.46
CA ALA A 38 12.16 -3.71 -1.84
C ALA A 38 11.23 -4.33 -0.79
N ASP A 39 10.43 -3.51 -0.10
CA ASP A 39 9.54 -3.96 0.97
C ASP A 39 8.05 -3.69 0.67
N LEU A 40 7.78 -2.82 -0.30
CA LEU A 40 6.46 -2.38 -0.73
C LEU A 40 6.51 -1.97 -2.21
N ASN A 41 5.53 -2.42 -3.01
CA ASN A 41 5.33 -1.96 -4.40
C ASN A 41 4.01 -1.21 -4.56
N LEU A 42 3.71 -0.70 -5.76
CA LEU A 42 2.50 0.10 -6.01
C LEU A 42 1.20 -0.71 -5.76
N MET A 43 1.16 -1.97 -6.19
CA MET A 43 0.04 -2.85 -5.86
C MET A 43 -0.11 -3.08 -4.35
N GLY A 44 1.01 -3.18 -3.62
CA GLY A 44 1.01 -3.26 -2.17
C GLY A 44 0.38 -2.02 -1.53
N VAL A 45 0.69 -0.82 -2.03
CA VAL A 45 0.06 0.42 -1.57
C VAL A 45 -1.45 0.41 -1.86
N GLN A 46 -1.88 -0.08 -3.02
CA GLN A 46 -3.31 -0.22 -3.32
C GLN A 46 -4.01 -1.20 -2.37
N ALA A 47 -3.36 -2.33 -2.02
CA ALA A 47 -3.86 -3.24 -0.98
C ALA A 47 -3.98 -2.55 0.40
N LEU A 48 -3.05 -1.67 0.75
CA LEU A 48 -3.17 -0.87 1.99
C LEU A 48 -4.38 0.07 1.95
N GLY A 49 -4.66 0.71 0.80
CA GLY A 49 -5.85 1.55 0.60
C GLY A 49 -7.15 0.78 0.83
N MET A 50 -7.29 -0.38 0.16
CA MET A 50 -8.44 -1.27 0.35
C MET A 50 -8.59 -1.73 1.79
N GLY A 51 -7.47 -2.07 2.45
CA GLY A 51 -7.45 -2.48 3.86
C GLY A 51 -7.91 -1.37 4.81
N LEU A 52 -7.46 -0.14 4.59
CA LEU A 52 -7.90 1.03 5.35
C LEU A 52 -9.39 1.30 5.15
N GLY A 53 -9.87 1.24 3.90
CA GLY A 53 -11.29 1.41 3.57
C GLY A 53 -12.18 0.34 4.21
N ALA A 54 -11.74 -0.91 4.22
CA ALA A 54 -12.43 -2.01 4.90
C ALA A 54 -12.48 -1.79 6.42
N LEU A 55 -11.35 -1.43 7.03
CA LEU A 55 -11.27 -1.16 8.47
C LEU A 55 -12.22 -0.03 8.89
N LEU A 56 -12.27 1.09 8.15
CA LEU A 56 -13.18 2.20 8.49
C LEU A 56 -14.65 1.77 8.47
N ARG A 57 -15.03 0.94 7.50
CA ARG A 57 -16.40 0.39 7.42
C ARG A 57 -16.69 -0.53 8.61
N GLU A 58 -15.76 -1.40 9.00
CA GLU A 58 -15.89 -2.26 10.18
C GLU A 58 -16.04 -1.45 11.48
N LEU A 59 -15.35 -0.32 11.57
CA LEU A 59 -15.45 0.62 12.70
C LEU A 59 -16.72 1.50 12.64
N GLY A 60 -17.55 1.40 11.60
CA GLY A 60 -18.75 2.22 11.42
C GLY A 60 -18.46 3.69 11.07
N VAL A 61 -17.26 4.00 10.58
CA VAL A 61 -16.83 5.34 10.20
C VAL A 61 -17.00 5.53 8.69
N ALA A 62 -17.55 6.68 8.28
CA ALA A 62 -17.65 7.03 6.87
C ALA A 62 -16.23 7.17 6.25
N PRO A 63 -15.96 6.54 5.10
CA PRO A 63 -14.63 6.56 4.48
C PRO A 63 -14.37 7.86 3.71
N GLU A 64 -14.43 8.99 4.40
CA GLU A 64 -14.16 10.33 3.87
C GLU A 64 -12.70 10.70 4.15
N ILE A 65 -11.79 10.21 3.30
CA ILE A 65 -10.35 10.30 3.53
C ILE A 65 -9.72 11.39 2.65
N VAL A 66 -8.99 12.31 3.26
CA VAL A 66 -8.11 13.24 2.55
C VAL A 66 -6.70 12.65 2.48
N VAL A 67 -6.13 12.56 1.27
CA VAL A 67 -4.79 11.98 1.06
C VAL A 67 -3.78 13.03 0.58
N GLY A 68 -2.71 13.19 1.37
CA GLY A 68 -1.57 14.07 1.08
C GLY A 68 -0.29 13.28 0.77
N HIS A 69 0.73 13.97 0.24
CA HIS A 69 2.07 13.43 0.04
C HIS A 69 3.12 14.54 0.18
N ASP A 70 4.38 14.15 0.35
CA ASP A 70 5.51 15.09 0.42
C ASP A 70 6.24 15.22 -0.93
N TYR A 71 7.45 15.80 -0.93
CA TYR A 71 8.22 16.12 -2.13
C TYR A 71 9.14 14.99 -2.63
N ARG A 72 9.03 13.74 -2.15
CA ARG A 72 9.82 12.64 -2.72
C ARG A 72 9.41 12.37 -4.16
N SER A 73 10.36 12.03 -5.03
CA SER A 73 10.09 11.85 -6.48
C SER A 73 8.98 10.84 -6.79
N TYR A 74 8.82 9.81 -5.95
CA TYR A 74 7.81 8.75 -6.11
C TYR A 74 6.51 9.01 -5.35
N SER A 75 6.42 10.06 -4.54
CA SER A 75 5.34 10.25 -3.56
C SER A 75 3.95 10.43 -4.22
N SER A 76 3.89 11.11 -5.36
CA SER A 76 2.65 11.27 -6.13
C SER A 76 2.09 9.93 -6.59
N SER A 77 2.94 9.01 -7.06
CA SER A 77 2.51 7.67 -7.48
C SER A 77 2.00 6.84 -6.31
N ILE A 78 2.66 6.94 -5.14
CA ILE A 78 2.20 6.29 -3.90
C ILE A 78 0.84 6.83 -3.48
N LYS A 79 0.64 8.15 -3.51
CA LYS A 79 -0.67 8.75 -3.22
C LYS A 79 -1.76 8.19 -4.12
N LEU A 80 -1.52 8.19 -5.44
CA LEU A 80 -2.52 7.71 -6.41
C LEU A 80 -2.84 6.23 -6.19
N ALA A 81 -1.82 5.40 -5.94
CA ALA A 81 -2.01 3.98 -5.63
C ALA A 81 -2.84 3.78 -4.35
N LEU A 82 -2.57 4.57 -3.30
CA LEU A 82 -3.33 4.49 -2.04
C LEU A 82 -4.79 4.89 -2.22
N VAL A 83 -5.06 5.93 -3.01
CA VAL A 83 -6.42 6.41 -3.32
C VAL A 83 -7.19 5.42 -4.19
N SER A 84 -6.51 4.68 -5.06
CA SER A 84 -7.14 3.69 -5.95
C SER A 84 -7.57 2.38 -5.27
N GLY A 85 -7.19 2.19 -4.00
CA GLY A 85 -7.58 1.04 -3.19
C GLY A 85 -8.68 1.42 -2.21
#